data_AF-A0A3L7YNU5-F1
#
_entry.id   AF-A0A3L7YNU5-F1
#
_cell.length_a   1.000
_cell.length_b   1.000
_cell.length_c   1.000
_cell.angle_alpha   90.00
_cell.angle_beta   90.00
_cell.angle_gamma   90.00
#
_symmetry.space_group_name_H-M   'P 1'
#
loop_
_entity.id
_entity.type
_entity.pdbx_description
1 polymer ?
#
loop_
_entity_poly.entity_id
_entity_poly.type
_entity_poly.pdbx_seq_one_letter_code
_entity_poly.pdbx_strand_id
1 'polypeptide(L)'
;MARRLGKIQSGAGNLRQRSNGRRLSAAGALLVVLGALPAWWTLGGGAGGLPPITGNAFDSAGALGFFAALALLALLIAPDAVGEQLRVDWWPVHLAFVSLAALGFLLAAYSAAVTATGSDLSLATVFSPTSAPGLWVTLVGLGAWISGAAQIVDARDDR
;
A
#
# COMPACT_ATOMS: atom_id res chain seq x y z
N MET A 1 -18.92 9.55 -40.89
CA MET A 1 -17.49 9.16 -40.82
C MET A 1 -16.79 10.11 -39.85
N ALA A 2 -16.72 9.76 -38.56
CA ALA A 2 -16.23 10.65 -37.51
C ALA A 2 -14.70 10.53 -37.37
N ARG A 3 -13.98 11.58 -37.77
CA ARG A 3 -12.53 11.70 -37.63
C ARG A 3 -12.23 11.92 -36.14
N ARG A 4 -11.76 10.88 -35.42
CA ARG A 4 -11.27 11.06 -34.05
C ARG A 4 -10.06 12.00 -34.10
N LEU A 5 -10.26 13.22 -33.60
CA LEU A 5 -9.20 14.17 -33.33
C LEU A 5 -8.16 13.52 -32.43
N GLY A 6 -6.96 13.32 -32.95
CA GLY A 6 -5.82 12.85 -32.18
C GLY A 6 -5.60 13.81 -31.01
N LYS A 7 -5.66 13.28 -29.79
CA LYS A 7 -5.20 14.01 -28.60
C LYS A 7 -3.71 14.24 -28.77
N ILE A 8 -3.32 15.47 -29.05
CA ILE A 8 -1.92 15.89 -28.93
C ILE A 8 -1.69 16.08 -27.42
N GLN A 9 -1.38 15.00 -26.71
CA GLN A 9 -0.91 15.10 -25.32
C GLN A 9 0.54 15.60 -25.35
N SER A 10 0.75 16.83 -24.87
CA SER A 10 2.09 17.42 -24.85
C SER A 10 2.99 16.64 -23.89
N GLY A 11 4.25 16.41 -24.26
CA GLY A 11 5.21 15.69 -23.41
C GLY A 11 5.38 16.27 -22.00
N ALA A 12 5.01 17.53 -21.78
CA ALA A 12 4.98 18.17 -20.47
C ALA A 12 3.89 17.61 -19.53
N GLY A 13 2.74 17.17 -20.05
CA GLY A 13 1.69 16.51 -19.28
C GLY A 13 2.16 15.17 -18.70
N ASN A 14 2.85 14.38 -19.51
CA ASN A 14 3.32 13.04 -19.14
C ASN A 14 4.42 13.11 -18.07
N LEU A 15 5.32 14.09 -18.17
CA LEU A 15 6.34 14.34 -17.14
C LEU A 15 5.73 14.75 -15.79
N ARG A 16 4.70 15.61 -15.81
CA ARG A 16 3.97 16.00 -14.59
C ARG A 16 3.22 14.83 -13.98
N GLN A 17 2.54 14.02 -14.78
CA GLN A 17 1.83 12.83 -14.32
C GLN A 17 2.77 11.80 -13.69
N ARG A 18 3.92 11.52 -14.31
CA ARG A 18 4.93 10.63 -13.74
C ARG A 18 5.51 11.17 -12.43
N SER A 19 5.80 12.48 -12.35
CA SER A 19 6.27 13.13 -11.13
C SER A 19 5.24 13.04 -10.00
N ASN A 20 3.97 13.32 -10.30
CA ASN A 20 2.88 13.21 -9.34
C ASN A 20 2.67 11.78 -8.89
N GLY A 21 2.73 10.81 -9.81
CA GLY A 21 2.65 9.39 -9.51
C GLY A 21 3.75 8.91 -8.57
N ARG A 22 5.00 9.37 -8.76
CA ARG A 22 6.12 9.07 -7.82
C ARG A 22 5.85 9.64 -6.43
N ARG A 23 5.41 10.89 -6.32
CA ARG A 23 5.11 11.53 -5.02
C ARG A 23 3.96 10.82 -4.29
N LEU A 24 2.90 10.50 -5.02
CA LEU A 24 1.74 9.79 -4.46
C LEU A 24 2.10 8.37 -4.04
N SER A 25 2.93 7.67 -4.83
CA SER A 25 3.46 6.35 -4.47
C SER A 25 4.32 6.42 -3.21
N ALA A 26 5.18 7.44 -3.09
CA ALA A 26 6.00 7.63 -1.89
C ALA A 26 5.14 7.89 -0.64
N ALA A 27 4.14 8.77 -0.76
CA ALA A 27 3.21 9.06 0.33
C ALA A 27 2.42 7.82 0.75
N GLY A 28 1.91 7.05 -0.22
CA GLY A 28 1.19 5.81 0.03
C GLY A 28 2.08 4.74 0.69
N ALA A 29 3.30 4.54 0.19
CA ALA A 29 4.27 3.62 0.79
C ALA A 29 4.64 4.04 2.22
N LEU A 30 4.82 5.33 2.48
CA LEU A 30 5.07 5.84 3.83
C LEU A 30 3.89 5.53 4.77
N LEU A 31 2.65 5.71 4.31
CA LEU A 31 1.47 5.34 5.09
C LEU A 31 1.39 3.83 5.36
N VAL A 32 1.79 2.98 4.41
CA VAL A 32 1.88 1.52 4.64
C VAL A 32 2.92 1.19 5.71
N VAL A 33 4.10 1.84 5.68
CA VAL A 33 5.13 1.66 6.70
C VAL A 33 4.62 2.06 8.07
N LEU A 34 3.98 3.23 8.18
CA LEU A 34 3.44 3.74 9.45
C LEU A 34 2.24 2.93 9.93
N GLY A 35 1.39 2.48 9.01
CA GLY A 35 0.21 1.65 9.29
C GLY A 35 0.56 0.23 9.73
N ALA A 36 1.75 -0.28 9.39
CA ALA A 36 2.21 -1.60 9.82
C ALA A 36 2.54 -1.69 11.32
N LEU A 37 2.85 -0.56 11.96
CA LEU A 37 3.29 -0.51 13.37
C LEU A 37 2.14 -0.71 14.38
N PRO A 38 1.01 0.03 14.30
CA PRO A 38 -0.10 -0.14 15.24
C PRO A 38 -0.92 -1.40 14.96
N ALA A 39 -1.85 -1.72 15.87
CA ALA A 39 -2.66 -2.92 15.80
C ALA A 39 -3.47 -3.01 14.48
N TRP A 40 -3.45 -4.20 13.87
CA TRP A 40 -4.25 -4.56 12.69
C TRP A 40 -5.51 -5.33 13.07
N TRP A 41 -5.55 -5.88 14.27
CA TRP A 41 -6.69 -6.58 14.82
C TRP A 41 -6.55 -6.62 16.35
N THR A 42 -7.70 -6.67 17.01
CA THR A 42 -7.80 -6.90 18.45
C THR A 42 -8.89 -7.93 18.70
N LEU A 43 -8.55 -8.99 19.44
CA LEU A 43 -9.47 -10.05 19.89
C LEU A 43 -9.74 -9.84 21.38
N GLY A 44 -11.01 -9.87 21.80
CA GLY A 44 -11.40 -9.69 23.21
C GLY A 44 -11.36 -8.23 23.68
N GLY A 45 -11.27 -8.02 25.01
CA GLY A 45 -11.21 -6.67 25.60
C GLY A 45 -12.55 -5.96 25.86
N GLY A 46 -13.68 -6.67 25.79
CA GLY A 46 -14.98 -6.16 26.22
C GLY A 46 -15.14 -6.09 27.74
N ALA A 47 -16.07 -5.26 28.24
CA ALA A 47 -16.34 -5.14 29.68
C ALA A 47 -16.74 -6.50 30.30
N GLY A 48 -15.88 -7.05 31.17
CA GLY A 48 -16.06 -8.37 31.80
C GLY A 48 -15.52 -9.56 31.01
N GLY A 49 -14.83 -9.34 29.88
CA GLY A 49 -14.28 -10.38 29.02
C GLY A 49 -12.79 -10.68 29.24
N LEU A 50 -12.26 -11.62 28.45
CA LEU A 50 -10.84 -11.98 28.41
C LEU A 50 -9.95 -10.76 28.07
N PRO A 51 -8.69 -10.74 28.55
CA PRO A 51 -7.72 -9.69 28.21
C PRO A 51 -7.60 -9.51 26.70
N PRO A 52 -7.46 -8.26 26.22
CA PRO A 52 -7.33 -7.99 24.79
C PRO A 52 -6.02 -8.60 24.26
N ILE A 53 -6.14 -9.37 23.18
CA ILE A 53 -5.00 -9.86 22.41
C ILE A 53 -4.96 -9.05 21.12
N THR A 54 -3.84 -8.37 20.89
CA THR A 54 -3.64 -7.51 19.72
C THR A 54 -2.52 -8.06 18.86
N GLY A 55 -2.64 -7.92 17.54
CA GLY A 55 -1.53 -8.16 16.64
C GLY A 55 -1.46 -7.10 15.53
N ASN A 56 -0.30 -7.00 14.91
CA ASN A 56 0.01 -6.06 13.84
C ASN A 56 0.52 -6.76 12.57
N ALA A 57 1.10 -6.00 11.65
CA ALA A 57 1.61 -6.53 10.39
C ALA A 57 2.69 -7.61 10.57
N PHE A 58 3.49 -7.53 11.64
CA PHE A 58 4.66 -8.38 11.84
C PHE A 58 4.34 -9.76 12.40
N ASP A 59 3.12 -9.94 12.93
CA ASP A 59 2.64 -11.23 13.42
C ASP A 59 2.17 -12.17 12.29
N SER A 60 2.29 -11.73 11.02
CA SER A 60 1.73 -12.44 9.86
C SER A 60 2.44 -12.07 8.55
N ALA A 61 1.81 -12.40 7.41
CA ALA A 61 2.26 -12.01 6.08
C ALA A 61 2.26 -10.48 5.84
N GLY A 62 1.71 -9.67 6.75
CA GLY A 62 1.68 -8.21 6.66
C GLY A 62 3.08 -7.58 6.60
N ALA A 63 4.08 -8.26 7.20
CA ALA A 63 5.49 -7.86 7.15
C ALA A 63 6.01 -7.72 5.71
N LEU A 64 5.49 -8.53 4.77
CA LEU A 64 5.86 -8.44 3.36
C LEU A 64 5.51 -7.06 2.78
N GLY A 65 4.36 -6.50 3.16
CA GLY A 65 3.95 -5.17 2.71
C GLY A 65 4.78 -4.05 3.32
N PHE A 66 5.19 -4.20 4.58
CA PHE A 66 6.14 -3.27 5.20
C PHE A 66 7.48 -3.24 4.46
N PHE A 67 8.08 -4.40 4.21
CA PHE A 67 9.37 -4.46 3.52
C PHE A 67 9.28 -4.03 2.06
N ALA A 68 8.19 -4.36 1.35
CA ALA A 68 7.96 -3.86 0.00
C ALA A 68 7.82 -2.33 -0.04
N ALA A 69 7.12 -1.75 0.94
CA ALA A 69 6.98 -0.30 1.06
C ALA A 69 8.32 0.39 1.36
N LEU A 70 9.11 -0.16 2.29
CA LEU A 70 10.46 0.33 2.58
C LEU A 70 11.37 0.22 1.36
N ALA A 71 11.32 -0.89 0.63
CA ALA A 71 12.12 -1.09 -0.58
C ALA A 71 11.76 -0.05 -1.66
N LEU A 72 10.48 0.29 -1.82
CA LEU A 72 10.09 1.37 -2.72
C LEU A 72 10.62 2.73 -2.24
N LEU A 73 10.48 3.06 -0.95
CA LEU A 73 10.98 4.33 -0.43
C LEU A 73 12.50 4.46 -0.62
N ALA A 74 13.24 3.38 -0.35
CA ALA A 74 14.67 3.31 -0.62
C ALA A 74 14.97 3.51 -2.11
N LEU A 75 14.21 2.84 -3.00
CA LEU A 75 14.33 3.00 -4.45
C LEU A 75 14.08 4.44 -4.91
N LEU A 76 13.11 5.14 -4.30
CA LEU A 76 12.78 6.51 -4.65
C LEU A 76 13.85 7.51 -4.19
N ILE A 77 14.49 7.27 -3.04
CA ILE A 77 15.54 8.13 -2.46
C ILE A 77 16.91 7.83 -3.09
N ALA A 78 17.15 6.59 -3.54
CA ALA A 78 18.46 6.16 -4.00
C ALA A 78 19.07 7.01 -5.14
N PRO A 79 18.31 7.50 -6.15
CA PRO A 79 18.86 8.41 -7.17
C PRO A 79 19.42 9.71 -6.58
N ASP A 80 18.79 10.27 -5.55
CA ASP A 80 19.24 11.49 -4.89
C ASP A 80 20.52 11.24 -4.07
N ALA A 81 20.69 10.02 -3.54
CA ALA A 81 21.88 9.61 -2.81
C ALA A 81 23.08 9.28 -3.73
N VAL A 82 22.81 8.72 -4.92
CA VAL A 82 23.85 8.30 -5.88
C VAL A 82 24.19 9.41 -6.88
N GLY A 83 23.31 10.39 -7.07
CA GLY A 83 23.49 11.50 -8.02
C GLY A 83 23.12 11.15 -9.47
N GLU A 84 22.57 9.96 -9.72
CA GLU A 84 22.22 9.46 -11.05
C GLU A 84 20.90 8.68 -11.05
N GLN A 85 20.22 8.63 -12.20
CA GLN A 85 19.00 7.83 -12.34
C GLN A 85 19.32 6.33 -12.37
N LEU A 86 18.68 5.57 -11.48
CA LEU A 86 18.86 4.13 -11.43
C LEU A 86 18.00 3.43 -12.49
N ARG A 87 18.60 2.50 -13.24
CA ARG A 87 17.90 1.66 -14.23
C ARG A 87 16.78 0.82 -13.64
N VAL A 88 16.84 0.55 -12.33
CA VAL A 88 15.86 -0.25 -11.60
C VAL A 88 14.59 0.55 -11.23
N ASP A 89 14.62 1.89 -11.33
CA ASP A 89 13.44 2.78 -11.15
C ASP A 89 12.54 2.81 -12.40
N TRP A 90 12.08 1.62 -12.80
CA TRP A 90 11.16 1.42 -13.93
C TRP A 90 9.77 0.97 -13.45
N TRP A 91 8.73 1.23 -14.25
CA TRP A 91 7.34 0.98 -13.84
C TRP A 91 7.06 -0.47 -13.37
N PRO A 92 7.68 -1.54 -13.91
CA PRO A 92 7.40 -2.90 -13.42
C PRO A 92 7.81 -3.12 -11.97
N VAL A 93 8.87 -2.45 -11.49
CA VAL A 93 9.32 -2.58 -10.10
C VAL A 93 8.33 -1.90 -9.14
N HIS A 94 7.77 -0.76 -9.53
CA HIS A 94 6.69 -0.11 -8.76
C HIS A 94 5.48 -1.03 -8.63
N LEU A 95 5.08 -1.67 -9.74
CA LEU A 95 3.99 -2.64 -9.72
C LEU A 95 4.32 -3.88 -8.89
N ALA A 96 5.55 -4.38 -8.97
CA ALA A 96 5.98 -5.54 -8.20
C ALA A 96 5.89 -5.26 -6.70
N PHE A 97 6.42 -4.12 -6.23
CA PHE A 97 6.35 -3.76 -4.81
C PHE A 97 4.93 -3.53 -4.32
N VAL A 98 4.09 -2.78 -5.06
CA VAL A 98 2.71 -2.56 -4.63
C VAL A 98 1.88 -3.84 -4.65
N SER A 99 2.15 -4.75 -5.60
CA SER A 99 1.49 -6.07 -5.66
C SER A 99 1.90 -6.96 -4.49
N LEU A 100 3.19 -7.00 -4.16
CA LEU A 100 3.68 -7.72 -2.98
C LEU A 100 3.07 -7.16 -1.69
N ALA A 101 2.94 -5.83 -1.59
CA ALA A 101 2.33 -5.19 -0.43
C ALA A 101 0.83 -5.49 -0.32
N ALA A 102 0.10 -5.41 -1.43
CA ALA A 102 -1.31 -5.77 -1.47
C ALA A 102 -1.53 -7.25 -1.11
N LEU A 103 -0.69 -8.15 -1.63
CA LEU A 103 -0.76 -9.57 -1.32
C LEU A 103 -0.48 -9.85 0.16
N GLY A 104 0.59 -9.25 0.73
CA GLY A 104 0.90 -9.38 2.16
C GLY A 104 -0.24 -8.87 3.05
N PHE A 105 -0.83 -7.74 2.70
CA PHE A 105 -1.99 -7.17 3.39
C PHE A 105 -3.21 -8.11 3.33
N LEU A 106 -3.57 -8.59 2.14
CA LEU A 106 -4.73 -9.47 1.96
C LEU A 106 -4.56 -10.80 2.71
N LEU A 107 -3.37 -11.41 2.67
CA LEU A 107 -3.08 -12.65 3.39
C LEU A 107 -3.17 -12.45 4.91
N ALA A 108 -2.61 -11.36 5.42
CA ALA A 108 -2.70 -11.02 6.84
C ALA A 108 -4.14 -10.79 7.30
N ALA A 109 -4.89 -9.94 6.57
CA ALA A 109 -6.29 -9.67 6.87
C ALA A 109 -7.14 -10.95 6.80
N TYR A 110 -6.89 -11.80 5.80
CA TYR A 110 -7.55 -13.10 5.67
C TYR A 110 -7.24 -14.02 6.85
N SER A 111 -5.97 -14.16 7.25
CA SER A 111 -5.61 -14.99 8.40
C SER A 111 -6.29 -14.53 9.70
N ALA A 112 -6.31 -13.22 9.95
CA ALA A 112 -6.99 -12.66 11.12
C ALA A 112 -8.51 -12.87 11.05
N ALA A 113 -9.12 -12.77 9.86
CA ALA A 113 -10.54 -13.03 9.66
C ALA A 113 -10.91 -14.49 9.91
N VAL A 114 -10.07 -15.43 9.47
CA VAL A 114 -10.25 -16.87 9.74
C VAL A 114 -10.16 -17.16 11.24
N THR A 115 -9.17 -16.60 11.93
CA THR A 115 -9.03 -16.76 13.39
C THR A 115 -10.21 -16.18 14.15
N ALA A 116 -10.69 -14.99 13.76
CA ALA A 116 -11.85 -14.34 14.37
C ALA A 116 -13.13 -15.17 14.17
N THR A 117 -13.38 -15.63 12.94
CA THR A 117 -14.57 -16.43 12.60
C THR A 117 -14.54 -17.78 13.31
N GLY A 118 -13.38 -18.43 13.42
CA GLY A 118 -13.22 -19.68 14.17
C GLY A 118 -13.36 -19.52 15.69
N SER A 119 -13.42 -18.30 16.20
CA SER A 119 -13.58 -17.96 17.62
C SER A 119 -14.94 -17.30 17.92
N ASP A 120 -15.91 -17.38 16.98
CA ASP A 120 -17.24 -16.76 17.08
C ASP A 120 -17.21 -15.22 17.31
N LEU A 121 -16.13 -14.56 16.89
CA LEU A 121 -15.97 -13.11 17.00
C LEU A 121 -16.47 -12.40 15.73
N SER A 122 -17.17 -11.28 15.93
CA SER A 122 -17.61 -10.42 14.82
C SER A 122 -16.41 -9.71 14.17
N LEU A 123 -16.27 -9.85 12.85
CA LEU A 123 -15.26 -9.13 12.06
C LEU A 123 -15.37 -7.61 12.20
N ALA A 124 -16.59 -7.08 12.40
CA ALA A 124 -16.82 -5.65 12.61
C ALA A 124 -16.17 -5.15 13.90
N THR A 125 -16.12 -5.99 14.94
CA THR A 125 -15.48 -5.66 16.21
C THR A 125 -13.96 -5.79 16.11
N VAL A 126 -13.48 -6.84 15.44
CA VAL A 126 -12.04 -7.15 15.31
C VAL A 126 -11.33 -6.13 14.42
N PHE A 127 -11.95 -5.74 13.30
CA PHE A 127 -11.39 -4.81 12.32
C PHE A 127 -11.99 -3.40 12.42
N SER A 128 -12.62 -3.06 13.54
CA SER A 128 -13.14 -1.70 13.74
C SER A 128 -12.01 -0.67 13.64
N PRO A 129 -12.25 0.57 13.17
CA PRO A 129 -11.21 1.60 13.11
C PRO A 129 -10.54 1.90 14.45
N THR A 130 -11.23 1.69 15.57
CA THR A 130 -10.67 1.87 16.92
C THR A 130 -9.88 0.65 17.39
N SER A 131 -10.26 -0.57 16.97
CA SER A 131 -9.61 -1.83 17.34
C SER A 131 -8.41 -2.16 16.45
N ALA A 132 -8.42 -1.70 15.20
CA ALA A 132 -7.48 -2.05 14.14
C ALA A 132 -6.97 -0.81 13.36
N PRO A 133 -6.52 0.26 14.04
CA PRO A 133 -6.15 1.50 13.37
C PRO A 133 -5.06 1.32 12.30
N GLY A 134 -4.12 0.39 12.52
CA GLY A 134 -3.05 0.11 11.57
C GLY A 134 -3.53 -0.52 10.27
N LEU A 135 -4.55 -1.38 10.33
CA LEU A 135 -5.15 -1.97 9.14
C LEU A 135 -5.74 -0.87 8.25
N TRP A 136 -6.47 0.07 8.83
CA TRP A 136 -7.11 1.17 8.09
C TRP A 136 -6.11 2.15 7.52
N VAL A 137 -5.08 2.55 8.28
CA VAL A 137 -4.00 3.40 7.77
C VAL A 137 -3.28 2.70 6.61
N THR A 138 -3.01 1.41 6.75
CA THR A 138 -2.37 0.61 5.69
C THR A 138 -3.26 0.51 4.44
N LEU A 139 -4.57 0.30 4.61
CA LEU A 139 -5.53 0.24 3.50
C LEU A 139 -5.57 1.56 2.71
N VAL A 140 -5.62 2.70 3.41
CA VAL A 140 -5.55 4.02 2.78
C VAL A 140 -4.21 4.23 2.08
N GLY A 141 -3.11 3.84 2.74
CA GLY A 141 -1.76 3.90 2.17
C GLY A 141 -1.62 3.08 0.90
N LEU A 142 -2.16 1.86 0.88
CA LEU A 142 -2.20 0.99 -0.30
C LEU A 142 -3.03 1.63 -1.41
N GLY A 143 -4.20 2.20 -1.11
CA GLY A 143 -5.02 2.90 -2.11
C GLY A 143 -4.30 4.07 -2.77
N ALA A 144 -3.62 4.90 -1.97
CA ALA A 144 -2.78 5.99 -2.47
C ALA A 144 -1.62 5.45 -3.32
N TRP A 145 -0.94 4.40 -2.84
CA TRP A 145 0.19 3.81 -3.55
C TRP A 145 -0.22 3.19 -4.89
N ILE A 146 -1.29 2.39 -4.93
CA ILE A 146 -1.83 1.81 -6.18
C ILE A 146 -2.16 2.92 -7.17
N SER A 147 -2.78 4.01 -6.71
CA SER A 147 -3.11 5.16 -7.54
C SER A 147 -1.85 5.85 -8.10
N GLY A 148 -0.81 5.99 -7.28
CA GLY A 148 0.49 6.52 -7.71
C GLY A 148 1.17 5.63 -8.75
N ALA A 149 1.16 4.31 -8.53
CA ALA A 149 1.73 3.34 -9.46
C ALA A 149 0.98 3.32 -10.80
N ALA A 150 -0.35 3.44 -10.79
CA ALA A 150 -1.17 3.58 -11.98
C ALA A 150 -0.80 4.83 -12.79
N GLN A 151 -0.58 5.98 -12.14
CA GLN A 151 -0.14 7.20 -12.84
C GLN A 151 1.25 7.05 -13.48
N ILE A 152 2.16 6.31 -12.85
CA ILE A 152 3.48 6.00 -13.42
C ILE A 152 3.35 5.11 -14.66
N VAL A 153 2.41 4.15 -14.60
CA VAL A 153 2.08 3.26 -15.70
C VAL A 153 1.44 4.03 -16.86
N ASP A 154 0.40 4.82 -16.62
CA ASP A 154 -0.30 5.56 -17.69
C ASP A 154 0.64 6.51 -18.44
N ALA A 155 1.60 7.14 -17.74
CA ALA A 155 2.59 8.01 -18.36
C ALA A 155 3.55 7.28 -19.34
N ARG A 156 3.50 5.93 -19.41
CA ARG A 156 4.31 5.09 -20.31
C ARG A 156 3.63 4.80 -21.64
N ASP A 157 2.30 4.60 -21.65
CA ASP A 157 1.55 4.03 -22.79
C ASP A 157 1.31 5.07 -23.91
N ASP A 158 1.73 6.31 -23.66
CA ASP A 158 1.67 7.45 -24.58
C ASP A 158 3.04 7.74 -25.26
N ARG A 159 3.97 6.78 -25.28
CA ARG A 159 5.28 6.85 -26.00
C ARG A 159 5.31 5.94 -27.21
#